data_AF-A0A954A0Q5-F1
#
_entry.id   AF-A0A954A0Q5-F1
#
_cell.length_a   1.000
_cell.length_b   1.000
_cell.length_c   1.000
_cell.angle_alpha   90.00
_cell.angle_beta   90.00
_cell.angle_gamma   90.00
#
_symmetry.space_group_name_H-M   'P 1'
#
loop_
_entity.id
_entity.type
_entity.pdbx_description
1 polymer ?
#
loop_
_entity_poly.entity_id
_entity_poly.type
_entity_poly.pdbx_seq_one_letter_code
_entity_poly.pdbx_strand_id
1 'polypeptide(L)'
;MSMTVGVILSGCGFLDGAEIQESVCTLLALDRAGATVRCFAPDRDFAVVDHRTGTPTGERRNALREAARIVRGKIDDVRDAV
;
A
#
# COMPACT_ATOMS: atom_id res chain seq x y z
N MET A 1 3.94 -14.70 22.34
CA MET A 1 2.95 -14.42 21.29
C MET A 1 3.48 -13.29 20.43
N SER A 2 3.61 -13.46 19.11
CA SER A 2 3.87 -12.32 18.21
C SER A 2 2.56 -11.57 18.00
N MET A 3 2.62 -10.24 18.05
CA MET A 3 1.47 -9.39 17.74
C MET A 3 1.24 -9.41 16.23
N THR A 4 -0.02 -9.61 15.79
CA THR A 4 -0.39 -9.46 14.38
C THR A 4 -0.81 -8.02 14.12
N VAL A 5 -0.28 -7.41 13.06
CA VAL A 5 -0.56 -6.02 12.68
C VAL A 5 -1.08 -5.98 11.25
N GLY A 6 -2.27 -5.40 11.08
CA GLY A 6 -2.82 -5.06 9.77
C GLY A 6 -2.29 -3.73 9.27
N VAL A 7 -1.77 -3.69 8.05
CA VAL A 7 -1.30 -2.46 7.38
C VAL A 7 -2.17 -2.22 6.15
N ILE A 8 -2.88 -1.09 6.13
CA ILE A 8 -3.74 -0.71 5.00
C ILE A 8 -2.99 0.29 4.11
N LEU A 9 -2.89 -0.02 2.83
CA LEU A 9 -2.28 0.79 1.78
C LEU A 9 -3.34 1.32 0.81
N SER A 10 -2.98 2.34 0.03
CA SER A 10 -3.90 3.04 -0.88
C SER A 10 -3.41 3.12 -2.34
N GLY A 11 -2.28 2.49 -2.67
CA GLY A 11 -1.62 2.56 -3.97
C GLY A 11 -0.09 2.56 -3.79
N CYS A 12 0.65 3.16 -4.72
CA CYS A 12 2.12 3.17 -4.69
C CYS A 12 2.70 4.51 -5.19
N GLY A 13 2.66 5.53 -4.33
CA GLY A 13 3.09 6.90 -4.65
C GLY A 13 2.32 7.91 -3.81
N PHE A 14 2.98 8.92 -3.23
CA PHE A 14 2.35 9.81 -2.24
C PHE A 14 1.25 10.72 -2.82
N LEU A 15 1.25 10.97 -4.13
CA LEU A 15 0.25 11.83 -4.76
C LEU A 15 -1.04 11.09 -5.12
N ASP A 16 -1.00 9.77 -5.26
CA ASP A 16 -2.13 8.97 -5.74
C ASP A 16 -2.29 7.60 -5.04
N GLY A 17 -1.56 7.38 -3.95
CA GLY A 17 -1.54 6.13 -3.20
C GLY A 17 -0.84 6.28 -1.85
N ALA A 18 -0.20 5.20 -1.39
CA ALA A 18 0.56 5.22 -0.14
C ALA A 18 1.94 5.84 -0.38
N GLU A 19 2.41 6.66 0.56
CA GLU A 19 3.78 7.18 0.58
C GLU A 19 4.74 5.97 0.74
N ILE A 20 5.69 5.83 -0.18
CA ILE A 20 6.49 4.61 -0.34
C ILE A 20 7.49 4.47 0.81
N GLN A 21 8.12 5.55 1.23
CA GLN A 21 9.13 5.55 2.29
C GLN A 21 8.49 5.27 3.66
N GLU A 22 7.35 5.89 3.97
CA GLU A 22 6.56 5.64 5.18
C GLU A 22 6.10 4.19 5.23
N SER A 23 5.62 3.66 4.10
CA SER A 23 5.19 2.26 3.99
C SER A 23 6.36 1.31 4.27
N VAL A 24 7.50 1.50 3.60
CA VAL A 24 8.69 0.64 3.79
C VAL A 24 9.26 0.76 5.20
N CYS A 25 9.36 1.97 5.75
CA CYS A 25 9.86 2.20 7.11
C CYS A 25 8.93 1.59 8.17
N THR A 26 7.61 1.71 7.99
CA THR A 26 6.62 1.07 8.86
C THR A 26 6.79 -0.44 8.85
N LEU A 27 6.85 -1.05 7.66
CA LEU A 27 7.01 -2.51 7.52
C LEU A 27 8.33 -3.00 8.12
N LEU A 28 9.42 -2.26 7.93
CA LEU A 28 10.73 -2.57 8.54
C LEU A 28 10.69 -2.47 10.07
N ALA A 29 10.01 -1.46 10.62
CA ALA A 29 9.89 -1.30 12.07
C ALA A 29 9.08 -2.45 12.69
N LEU A 30 8.00 -2.86 12.05
CA LEU A 30 7.17 -4.00 12.47
C LEU A 30 7.93 -5.32 12.41
N ASP A 31 8.69 -5.54 11.33
CA ASP A 31 9.56 -6.71 11.17
C ASP A 31 10.62 -6.78 12.29
N ARG A 32 11.31 -5.67 12.56
CA ARG A 32 12.28 -5.57 13.67
C ARG A 32 11.67 -5.78 15.05
N ALA A 33 10.39 -5.45 15.23
CA ALA A 33 9.65 -5.70 16.46
C ALA A 33 9.14 -7.15 16.58
N GLY A 34 9.38 -8.00 15.58
CA GLY A 34 8.91 -9.40 15.56
C GLY A 34 7.39 -9.53 15.35
N ALA A 35 6.75 -8.50 14.79
CA ALA A 35 5.32 -8.53 14.49
C ALA A 35 5.04 -9.36 13.24
N THR A 36 3.89 -10.03 13.21
CA THR A 36 3.37 -10.68 12.00
C THR A 36 2.52 -9.68 11.23
N VAL A 37 2.94 -9.29 10.03
CA VAL A 37 2.25 -8.24 9.26
C VAL A 37 1.34 -8.85 8.19
N ARG A 38 0.10 -8.38 8.12
CA ARG A 38 -0.81 -8.59 6.99
C ARG A 38 -1.10 -7.28 6.31
N CYS A 39 -0.89 -7.20 5.01
CA CYS A 39 -1.11 -5.98 4.24
C CYS A 39 -2.42 -6.07 3.46
N PHE A 40 -3.10 -4.94 3.34
CA PHE A 40 -4.38 -4.83 2.67
C PHE A 40 -4.43 -3.56 1.82
N ALA A 41 -5.26 -3.56 0.79
CA ALA A 41 -5.64 -2.36 0.07
C ALA A 41 -7.05 -2.52 -0.53
N PRO A 42 -7.79 -1.44 -0.78
CA PRO A 42 -9.09 -1.55 -1.43
C PRO A 42 -8.94 -1.96 -2.91
N ASP A 43 -9.69 -2.95 -3.37
CA ASP A 43 -9.80 -3.27 -4.80
C ASP A 43 -10.69 -2.24 -5.51
N ARG A 44 -10.11 -1.07 -5.82
CA ARG A 44 -10.81 0.03 -6.50
C ARG A 44 -9.86 0.88 -7.35
N ASP A 45 -10.41 1.53 -8.36
CA ASP A 45 -9.64 2.42 -9.24
C ASP A 45 -9.51 3.85 -8.70
N PHE A 46 -8.35 4.48 -8.92
CA PHE A 46 -8.03 5.88 -8.62
C PHE A 46 -7.45 6.61 -9.86
N ALA A 47 -7.43 7.94 -9.80
CA ALA A 47 -6.85 8.79 -10.86
C ALA A 47 -5.34 8.93 -10.68
N VAL A 48 -4.57 8.73 -11.74
CA VAL A 48 -3.11 8.68 -11.67
C VAL A 48 -2.48 10.06 -11.81
N VAL A 49 -1.47 10.35 -11.00
CA VAL A 49 -0.69 11.59 -11.03
C VAL A 49 0.74 11.30 -11.49
N ASP A 50 1.24 12.07 -12.46
CA ASP A 50 2.67 12.04 -12.78
C ASP A 50 3.43 12.72 -11.64
N HIS A 51 4.19 11.93 -10.89
CA HIS A 51 4.94 12.41 -9.72
C HIS A 51 6.10 13.35 -10.06
N ARG A 52 6.53 13.42 -11.32
CA ARG A 52 7.54 14.39 -11.78
C ARG A 52 6.93 15.77 -12.01
N THR A 53 5.69 15.84 -12.51
CA THR A 53 5.04 17.11 -12.88
C THR A 53 3.96 17.55 -11.89
N GLY A 54 3.47 16.64 -11.05
CA GLY A 54 2.35 16.88 -10.14
C GLY A 54 0.99 16.98 -10.84
N THR A 55 0.89 16.58 -12.11
CA THR A 55 -0.33 16.75 -12.92
C THR A 55 -1.08 15.43 -13.14
N PRO A 56 -2.42 15.47 -13.24
CA PRO A 56 -3.20 14.30 -13.62
C PRO A 56 -2.82 13.80 -15.02
N THR A 57 -2.66 12.49 -15.16
CA THR A 57 -2.32 11.86 -16.46
C THR A 57 -3.55 11.55 -17.31
N GLY A 58 -4.74 11.53 -16.71
CA GLY A 58 -5.98 11.02 -17.32
C GLY A 58 -6.12 9.50 -17.24
N GLU A 59 -5.08 8.78 -16.82
CA GLU A 59 -5.12 7.34 -16.60
C GLU A 59 -5.83 6.98 -15.28
N ARG A 60 -6.30 5.73 -15.22
CA ARG A 60 -6.79 5.10 -13.99
C ARG A 60 -5.97 3.85 -13.69
N ARG A 61 -5.72 3.63 -12.40
CA ARG A 61 -5.08 2.41 -11.89
C ARG A 61 -5.81 1.90 -10.67
N ASN A 62 -5.59 0.63 -10.34
CA ASN A 62 -6.24 -0.03 -9.23
C ASN A 62 -5.36 0.01 -7.96
N ALA A 63 -5.92 0.44 -6.83
CA ALA A 63 -5.20 0.64 -5.58
C ALA A 63 -4.59 -0.66 -5.04
N LEU A 64 -5.31 -1.79 -5.06
CA LEU A 64 -4.81 -3.09 -4.63
C LEU A 64 -3.63 -3.55 -5.50
N ARG A 65 -3.77 -3.45 -6.83
CA ARG A 65 -2.71 -3.84 -7.78
C ARG A 65 -1.46 -2.99 -7.65
N GLU A 66 -1.61 -1.67 -7.46
CA GLU A 66 -0.46 -0.78 -7.30
C GLU A 66 0.20 -0.96 -5.92
N ALA A 67 -0.58 -1.09 -4.84
CA ALA A 67 -0.04 -1.35 -3.50
C ALA A 67 0.72 -2.69 -3.41
N ALA A 68 0.35 -3.70 -4.20
CA ALA A 68 1.08 -4.96 -4.30
C ALA A 68 2.57 -4.79 -4.67
N ARG A 69 2.94 -3.67 -5.32
CA ARG A 69 4.34 -3.32 -5.63
C ARG A 69 5.17 -3.11 -4.36
N ILE A 70 4.62 -2.42 -3.36
CA ILE A 70 5.29 -2.11 -2.09
C ILE A 70 5.59 -3.40 -1.32
N VAL A 71 4.60 -4.29 -1.23
CA VAL A 71 4.64 -5.49 -0.37
C VAL A 71 4.96 -6.78 -1.13
N ARG A 72 5.50 -6.65 -2.34
CA ARG A 72 5.98 -7.76 -3.19
C ARG A 72 4.91 -8.84 -3.39
N GLY A 73 3.68 -8.42 -3.64
CA GLY A 73 2.53 -9.30 -3.89
C GLY A 73 1.86 -9.89 -2.64
N LYS A 74 2.35 -9.61 -1.42
CA LYS A 74 1.73 -10.10 -0.17
C LYS A 74 0.64 -9.13 0.31
N ILE A 75 -0.48 -9.08 -0.39
CA ILE A 75 -1.59 -8.17 -0.10
C ILE A 75 -2.94 -8.82 -0.42
N ASP A 76 -3.92 -8.59 0.45
CA ASP A 76 -5.31 -9.01 0.26
C ASP A 76 -6.23 -7.79 0.07
N ASP A 77 -7.47 -8.00 -0.38
CA ASP A 77 -8.48 -6.92 -0.36
C ASP A 77 -8.74 -6.53 1.10
N VAL A 78 -8.89 -5.24 1.38
CA VAL A 78 -9.29 -4.74 2.70
C VAL A 78 -10.60 -5.34 3.20
N ARG A 79 -11.46 -5.84 2.31
CA ARG A 79 -12.67 -6.60 2.67
C ARG A 79 -12.39 -7.95 3.32
N ASP A 80 -11.19 -8.49 3.12
CA ASP A 80 -10.72 -9.75 3.72
C ASP A 80 -10.01 -9.53 5.07
N ALA A 81 -9.99 -8.28 5.57
CA ALA A 81 -9.50 -7.96 6.89
C ALA A 81 -10.53 -8.41 7.95
N VAL A 82 -10.35 -9.64 8.44
CA VAL A 82 -11.12 -10.27 9.54
C VAL A 82 -10.27 -10.37 10.80
#